data_AF-A0A538LJH0-F1
#
_entry.id   AF-A0A538LJH0-F1
#
_cell.length_a   1.000
_cell.length_b   1.000
_cell.length_c   1.000
_cell.angle_alpha   90.00
_cell.angle_beta   90.00
_cell.angle_gamma   90.00
#
_symmetry.space_group_name_H-M   'P 1'
#
loop_
_entity.id
_entity.type
_entity.pdbx_description
1 polymer ?
#
loop_
_entity_poly.entity_id
_entity_poly.type
_entity_poly.pdbx_seq_one_letter_code
_entity_poly.pdbx_strand_id
1 'polypeptide(L)'
;MVSVAGGKLTTYRRIALDALDHLGVRHLSRRPRPLPGATGLDRIPWPVPLDPVTRAHLLHLYGSLAPEVLAPAAEDPSLLEPLVAGRPDVRAQAQYARAREWALSDEDVFRRRTTAWLAASGLRV
;
A
#
# COMPACT_ATOMS: atom_id res chain seq x y z
N MET A 1 14.87 -18.39 -21.47
CA MET A 1 15.28 -17.29 -20.58
C MET A 1 14.77 -16.00 -21.18
N VAL A 2 14.18 -15.10 -20.38
CA VAL A 2 13.65 -13.80 -20.84
C VAL A 2 14.29 -12.71 -20.00
N SER A 3 14.75 -11.64 -20.66
CA SER A 3 15.35 -10.49 -20.02
C SER A 3 14.60 -9.22 -20.41
N VAL A 4 14.37 -8.33 -19.44
CA VAL A 4 13.75 -7.02 -19.65
C VAL A 4 14.81 -5.95 -19.44
N ALA A 5 15.09 -5.15 -20.46
CA ALA A 5 16.06 -4.05 -20.39
C ALA A 5 15.33 -2.70 -20.35
N GLY A 6 15.50 -1.97 -19.25
CA GLY A 6 14.79 -0.71 -19.01
C GLY A 6 13.30 -0.91 -18.68
N GLY A 7 12.50 0.13 -18.94
CA GLY A 7 11.06 0.13 -18.71
C GLY A 7 10.62 1.24 -17.76
N LYS A 8 9.77 2.14 -18.25
CA LYS A 8 9.18 3.20 -17.42
C LYS A 8 8.06 2.61 -16.58
N LEU A 9 7.82 3.19 -15.40
CA LEU A 9 6.66 2.84 -14.57
C LEU A 9 5.35 2.97 -15.36
N THR A 10 5.22 3.98 -16.23
CA THR A 10 4.04 4.16 -17.09
C THR A 10 3.83 3.05 -18.13
N THR A 11 4.86 2.25 -18.43
CA THR A 11 4.81 1.18 -19.43
C THR A 11 4.83 -0.23 -18.82
N TYR A 12 4.85 -0.36 -17.49
CA TYR A 12 5.06 -1.64 -16.79
C TYR A 12 4.11 -2.75 -17.27
N ARG A 13 2.82 -2.44 -17.42
CA ARG A 13 1.79 -3.42 -17.79
C ARG A 13 1.98 -3.93 -19.21
N ARG A 14 2.37 -3.05 -20.14
CA ARG A 14 2.63 -3.42 -21.53
C ARG A 14 3.86 -4.34 -21.61
N ILE A 15 4.93 -3.96 -20.91
CA ILE A 15 6.15 -4.78 -20.80
C ILE A 15 5.82 -6.18 -20.25
N ALA A 16 4.98 -6.26 -19.20
CA ALA A 16 4.55 -7.54 -18.65
C ALA A 16 3.76 -8.40 -19.66
N LEU A 17 2.86 -7.79 -20.44
CA LEU A 17 2.12 -8.51 -21.49
C LEU A 17 3.05 -8.99 -22.62
N ASP A 18 4.00 -8.16 -23.06
CA ASP A 18 4.96 -8.52 -24.10
C ASP A 18 5.87 -9.68 -23.64
N ALA A 19 6.29 -9.68 -22.37
CA ALA A 19 7.05 -10.78 -21.78
C ALA A 19 6.24 -12.09 -21.72
N LEU A 20 4.96 -12.03 -21.34
CA LEU A 20 4.06 -13.18 -21.31
C LEU A 20 3.81 -13.75 -22.73
N ASP A 21 3.67 -12.88 -23.72
CA ASP A 21 3.53 -13.28 -25.12
C ASP A 21 4.77 -14.01 -25.62
N HIS A 22 5.97 -13.51 -25.28
CA HIS A 22 7.24 -14.16 -25.63
C HIS A 22 7.42 -15.52 -24.94
N LEU A 23 6.87 -15.69 -23.73
CA LEU A 23 6.81 -16.97 -23.02
C LEU A 23 5.73 -17.93 -23.56
N GLY A 24 4.91 -17.50 -24.53
CA GLY A 24 3.86 -18.34 -25.11
C GLY A 24 2.58 -18.44 -24.27
N VAL A 25 2.34 -17.54 -23.32
CA VAL A 25 1.12 -17.52 -22.50
C VAL A 25 -0.05 -16.95 -23.31
N ARG A 26 -0.93 -17.83 -23.81
CA ARG A 26 -2.00 -17.47 -24.77
C ARG A 26 -3.39 -17.26 -24.14
N HIS A 27 -3.65 -17.83 -22.97
CA HIS A 27 -4.99 -17.87 -22.35
C HIS A 27 -5.13 -16.88 -21.18
N LEU A 28 -4.65 -15.66 -21.35
CA LEU A 28 -4.76 -14.59 -20.34
C LEU A 28 -5.76 -13.52 -20.79
N SER A 29 -6.67 -13.13 -19.89
CA SER A 29 -7.45 -11.91 -20.09
C SER A 29 -6.54 -10.69 -20.10
N ARG A 30 -6.46 -10.00 -21.24
CA ARG A 30 -5.74 -8.73 -21.39
C ARG A 30 -6.54 -7.51 -20.94
N ARG A 31 -7.73 -7.67 -20.38
CA ARG A 31 -8.48 -6.54 -19.79
C ARG A 31 -7.82 -6.11 -18.47
N PRO A 32 -7.59 -4.81 -18.25
CA PRO A 32 -7.14 -4.33 -16.94
C PRO A 32 -8.11 -4.77 -15.85
N ARG A 33 -7.57 -5.16 -14.70
CA ARG A 33 -8.32 -5.38 -13.47
C ARG A 33 -7.88 -4.32 -12.46
N PRO A 34 -8.79 -3.83 -11.61
CA PRO A 34 -8.39 -3.02 -10.47
C PRO A 34 -7.33 -3.75 -9.64
N LEU A 35 -6.31 -3.01 -9.18
CA LEU A 35 -5.31 -3.55 -8.26
C LEU A 35 -5.92 -3.74 -6.86
N PRO A 36 -5.30 -4.55 -5.99
CA PRO A 36 -5.72 -4.65 -4.60
C PRO A 36 -5.89 -3.27 -3.95
N GLY A 37 -6.96 -3.09 -3.18
CA GLY A 37 -7.32 -1.81 -2.57
C GLY A 37 -8.03 -0.80 -3.48
N ALA A 38 -8.06 -1.00 -4.81
CA ALA A 38 -8.57 0.02 -5.75
C ALA A 38 -10.10 -0.01 -6.00
N THR A 39 -10.89 -0.78 -5.24
CA THR A 39 -12.35 -0.93 -5.45
C THR A 39 -13.12 -0.77 -4.16
N GLY A 40 -14.39 -0.34 -4.24
CA GLY A 40 -15.27 -0.21 -3.07
C GLY A 40 -14.93 0.95 -2.13
N LEU A 41 -14.23 1.98 -2.64
CA LEU A 41 -13.77 3.12 -1.84
C LEU A 41 -14.90 3.98 -1.26
N ASP A 42 -16.10 3.90 -1.83
CA ASP A 42 -17.31 4.60 -1.37
C ASP A 42 -17.91 3.96 -0.11
N ARG A 43 -17.55 2.72 0.23
CA ARG A 43 -18.19 1.92 1.29
C ARG A 43 -17.17 1.22 2.18
N ILE A 44 -16.19 1.97 2.67
CA ILE A 44 -15.18 1.43 3.59
C ILE A 44 -15.74 1.35 5.02
N PRO A 45 -15.88 0.15 5.61
CA PRO A 45 -16.27 -0.01 7.02
C PRO A 45 -15.06 0.25 7.90
N TRP A 46 -15.05 1.37 8.62
CA TRP A 46 -13.97 1.70 9.55
C TRP A 46 -14.22 0.98 10.88
N PRO A 47 -13.34 0.05 11.30
CA PRO A 47 -13.57 -0.75 12.49
C PRO A 47 -13.42 0.05 13.79
N VAL A 48 -12.76 1.21 13.73
CA VAL A 48 -12.47 2.08 14.86
C VAL A 48 -12.63 3.55 14.46
N PRO A 49 -12.92 4.47 15.41
CA PRO A 49 -12.85 5.90 15.18
C PRO A 49 -11.41 6.34 14.87
N LEU A 50 -11.23 7.21 13.89
CA LEU A 50 -9.95 7.80 13.51
C LEU A 50 -10.12 9.29 13.25
N ASP A 51 -9.05 10.06 13.48
CA ASP A 51 -9.04 11.44 13.02
C ASP A 51 -9.08 11.51 11.48
N PRO A 52 -9.56 12.63 10.90
CA PRO A 52 -9.71 12.75 9.45
C PRO A 52 -8.40 12.61 8.66
N VAL A 53 -7.26 12.99 9.24
CA VAL A 53 -5.95 12.97 8.56
C VAL A 53 -5.46 11.53 8.44
N THR A 54 -5.46 10.77 9.53
CA THR A 54 -5.10 9.34 9.52
C THR A 54 -6.03 8.54 8.62
N ARG A 55 -7.33 8.83 8.64
CA ARG A 55 -8.32 8.16 7.77
C ARG A 55 -8.05 8.42 6.29
N ALA A 56 -7.81 9.69 5.91
CA ALA A 56 -7.49 10.05 4.54
C ALA A 56 -6.16 9.42 4.09
N HIS A 57 -5.18 9.38 4.98
CA HIS A 57 -3.88 8.74 4.75
C HIS A 57 -3.99 7.24 4.47
N LEU A 58 -4.70 6.50 5.33
CA LEU A 58 -4.92 5.06 5.15
C LEU A 58 -5.70 4.76 3.86
N LEU A 59 -6.71 5.57 3.53
CA LEU A 59 -7.45 5.43 2.28
C LEU A 59 -6.56 5.69 1.06
N HIS A 60 -5.65 6.67 1.15
CA HIS A 60 -4.72 7.00 0.08
C HIS A 60 -3.73 5.86 -0.21
N LEU A 61 -3.18 5.23 0.84
CA LEU A 61 -2.18 4.17 0.69
C LEU A 61 -2.79 2.77 0.45
N TYR A 62 -3.83 2.41 1.20
CA TYR A 62 -4.37 1.04 1.22
C TYR A 62 -5.72 0.92 0.52
N GLY A 63 -6.41 2.03 0.26
CA GLY A 63 -7.75 2.02 -0.33
C GLY A 63 -8.70 1.14 0.49
N SER A 64 -9.31 0.16 -0.16
CA SER A 64 -10.22 -0.77 0.49
C SER A 64 -9.58 -1.84 1.39
N LEU A 65 -8.25 -1.90 1.46
CA LEU A 65 -7.55 -2.74 2.42
C LEU A 65 -7.40 -2.05 3.79
N ALA A 66 -7.71 -0.76 3.92
CA ALA A 66 -7.58 -0.03 5.18
C ALA A 66 -8.29 -0.69 6.39
N PRO A 67 -9.50 -1.27 6.27
CA PRO A 67 -10.13 -2.00 7.37
C PRO A 67 -9.33 -3.24 7.79
N GLU A 68 -8.70 -3.94 6.84
CA GLU A 68 -7.86 -5.11 7.12
C GLU A 68 -6.59 -4.71 7.87
N VAL A 69 -5.96 -3.59 7.48
CA VAL A 69 -4.81 -3.00 8.17
C VAL A 69 -5.15 -2.71 9.63
N LEU A 70 -6.35 -2.19 9.89
CA LEU A 70 -6.79 -1.76 11.22
C LEU A 70 -7.46 -2.86 12.04
N ALA A 71 -7.79 -4.01 11.45
CA ALA A 71 -8.52 -5.07 12.13
C ALA A 71 -7.86 -5.49 13.47
N PRO A 72 -6.52 -5.63 13.57
CA PRO A 72 -5.87 -5.98 14.84
C PRO A 72 -6.04 -4.92 15.94
N ALA A 73 -6.32 -3.66 15.58
CA ALA A 73 -6.47 -2.59 16.56
C ALA A 73 -7.74 -2.69 17.42
N ALA A 74 -8.68 -3.56 17.05
CA ALA A 74 -9.82 -3.90 17.89
C ALA A 74 -9.40 -4.63 19.17
N GLU A 75 -8.34 -5.44 19.09
CA GLU A 75 -7.78 -6.19 20.22
C GLU A 75 -6.63 -5.43 20.90
N ASP A 76 -5.81 -4.72 20.12
CA ASP A 76 -4.70 -3.88 20.62
C ASP A 76 -4.83 -2.43 20.14
N PRO A 77 -5.49 -1.55 20.92
CA PRO A 77 -5.65 -0.14 20.58
C PRO A 77 -4.33 0.63 20.43
N SER A 78 -3.21 0.13 20.98
CA SER A 78 -1.90 0.79 20.84
C SER A 78 -1.40 0.79 19.38
N LEU A 79 -1.98 -0.07 18.53
CA LEU A 79 -1.71 -0.09 17.09
C LEU A 79 -2.23 1.14 16.35
N LEU A 80 -3.11 1.92 16.97
CA LEU A 80 -3.58 3.22 16.46
C LEU A 80 -2.63 4.36 16.80
N GLU A 81 -1.63 4.13 17.67
CA GLU A 81 -0.62 5.15 17.97
C GLU A 81 0.21 5.46 16.71
N PRO A 82 0.67 6.71 16.57
CA PRO A 82 1.57 7.07 15.48
C PRO A 82 2.82 6.19 15.49
N LEU A 83 3.18 5.68 14.30
CA LEU A 83 4.44 4.97 14.07
C LEU A 83 5.63 5.90 14.27
N VAL A 84 5.48 7.16 13.88
CA VAL A 84 6.43 8.26 14.14
C VAL A 84 5.63 9.45 14.66
N ALA A 85 6.11 10.08 15.73
CA ALA A 85 5.46 11.25 16.31
C ALA A 85 5.23 12.36 15.26
N GLY A 86 4.01 12.91 15.23
CA GLY A 86 3.63 13.94 14.28
C GLY A 86 3.33 13.45 12.85
N ARG A 87 3.20 12.14 12.64
CA ARG A 87 2.84 11.54 11.34
C ARG A 87 1.49 10.84 11.37
N PRO A 88 0.81 10.76 10.22
CA PRO A 88 -0.46 10.03 10.10
C PRO A 88 -0.24 8.51 10.00
N ASP A 89 0.99 8.05 9.78
CA ASP A 89 1.28 6.62 9.75
C ASP A 89 1.11 6.03 11.17
N VAL A 90 0.31 4.97 11.30
CA VAL A 90 0.04 4.28 12.57
C VAL A 90 0.79 2.96 12.67
N ARG A 91 1.01 2.47 13.90
CA ARG A 91 1.73 1.21 14.16
C ARG A 91 1.10 0.00 13.46
N ALA A 92 -0.22 -0.03 13.28
CA ALA A 92 -0.92 -1.07 12.54
C ALA A 92 -0.37 -1.27 11.11
N GLN A 93 0.07 -0.19 10.45
CA GLN A 93 0.67 -0.29 9.12
C GLN A 93 1.99 -1.07 9.12
N ALA A 94 2.82 -0.91 10.16
CA ALA A 94 4.07 -1.65 10.28
C ALA A 94 3.82 -3.15 10.49
N GLN A 95 2.84 -3.50 11.32
CA GLN A 95 2.42 -4.89 11.50
C GLN A 95 1.87 -5.49 10.20
N TYR A 96 0.98 -4.77 9.52
CA TYR A 96 0.40 -5.21 8.25
C TYR A 96 1.48 -5.38 7.17
N ALA A 97 2.43 -4.44 7.08
CA ALA A 97 3.54 -4.51 6.13
C ALA A 97 4.37 -5.80 6.30
N ARG A 98 4.65 -6.19 7.54
CA ARG A 98 5.38 -7.43 7.86
C ARG A 98 4.54 -8.68 7.61
N ALA A 99 3.27 -8.65 7.96
CA ALA A 99 2.38 -9.81 7.86
C ALA A 99 1.90 -10.09 6.42
N ARG A 100 1.67 -9.05 5.62
CA ARG A 100 0.95 -9.15 4.33
C ARG A 100 1.65 -8.49 3.14
N GLU A 101 2.67 -7.64 3.34
CA GLU A 101 3.32 -6.88 2.25
C GLU A 101 4.81 -7.18 2.09
N TRP A 102 5.27 -8.28 2.69
CA TRP A 102 6.65 -8.78 2.63
C TRP A 102 7.70 -7.76 3.10
N ALA A 103 7.38 -6.92 4.09
CA ALA A 103 8.41 -6.12 4.74
C ALA A 103 9.31 -7.01 5.61
N LEU A 104 10.59 -7.13 5.23
CA LEU A 104 11.57 -7.97 5.93
C LEU A 104 12.48 -7.13 6.84
N SER A 105 12.56 -5.83 6.57
CA SER A 105 13.37 -4.87 7.32
C SER A 105 12.56 -3.65 7.74
N ASP A 106 13.10 -2.87 8.68
CA ASP A 106 12.50 -1.58 9.04
C ASP A 106 12.52 -0.60 7.87
N GLU A 107 13.56 -0.67 7.01
CA GLU A 107 13.63 0.15 5.81
C GLU A 107 12.45 -0.11 4.86
N ASP A 108 12.01 -1.36 4.73
CA ASP A 108 10.84 -1.69 3.90
C ASP A 108 9.58 -1.00 4.44
N VAL A 109 9.39 -1.03 5.76
CA VAL A 109 8.27 -0.35 6.43
C VAL A 109 8.35 1.16 6.20
N PHE A 110 9.45 1.80 6.61
CA PHE A 110 9.58 3.25 6.65
C PHE A 110 9.66 3.90 5.27
N ARG A 111 10.31 3.26 4.29
CA ARG A 111 10.64 3.89 2.99
C ARG A 111 9.82 3.38 1.82
N ARG A 112 9.19 2.19 1.92
CA ARG A 112 8.50 1.54 0.79
C ARG A 112 7.01 1.29 1.02
N ARG A 113 6.57 1.11 2.27
CA ARG A 113 5.18 0.78 2.62
C ARG A 113 4.43 1.93 3.31
N THR A 114 5.17 2.81 3.97
CA THR A 114 4.62 3.95 4.70
C THR A 114 5.21 5.26 4.20
N THR A 115 4.68 6.39 4.67
CA THR A 115 5.26 7.72 4.42
C THR A 115 6.11 8.23 5.58
N ALA A 116 6.32 7.39 6.60
CA ALA A 116 6.91 7.78 7.87
C ALA A 116 8.36 8.30 7.74
N TRP A 117 9.08 7.90 6.68
CA TRP A 117 10.41 8.42 6.37
C TRP A 117 10.44 9.82 5.73
N LEU A 118 9.37 10.24 5.04
CA LEU A 118 9.35 11.55 4.36
C LEU A 118 9.55 12.67 5.38
N ALA A 119 10.22 13.77 5.03
CA ALA A 119 10.29 14.94 5.91
C ALA A 119 8.88 15.46 6.23
N ALA A 120 8.71 16.15 7.37
CA ALA A 120 7.42 16.71 7.72
C ALA A 120 7.08 17.69 6.60
N SER A 121 5.96 17.48 5.93
CA SER A 121 5.41 18.43 4.97
C SER A 121 4.98 19.68 5.73
N GLY A 122 5.98 20.49 6.08
CA GLY A 122 5.94 21.62 7.00
C GLY A 122 7.20 22.50 6.95
N LEU A 123 8.24 22.15 6.17
CA LEU A 123 9.22 23.11 5.70
C LEU A 123 8.76 23.64 4.34
N ARG A 124 8.09 24.80 4.37
CA ARG A 124 8.00 25.68 3.20
C ARG A 124 9.42 26.13 2.90
N VAL A 125 9.94 25.81 1.71
CA VAL A 125 11.03 26.58 1.09
C VAL A 125 10.42 27.86 0.54
#